data_AF-A0A947FSX0-F1
#
_entry.id   AF-A0A947FSX0-F1
#
_cell.length_a   1.000
_cell.length_b   1.000
_cell.length_c   1.000
_cell.angle_alpha   90.00
_cell.angle_beta   90.00
_cell.angle_gamma   90.00
#
_symmetry.space_group_name_H-M   'P 1'
#
loop_
_entity.id
_entity.type
_entity.pdbx_description
1 polymer ?
#
loop_
_entity_poly.entity_id
_entity_poly.type
_entity_poly.pdbx_seq_one_letter_code
_entity_poly.pdbx_strand_id
1 'polypeptide(L)'
;MATKYEKEYQLARAQWDRYTTAMSRGHTNYQIQAKKNEDFYFGGGYQWDEDVKQALEAIGKPWLEENIIFPTVNTVLGYQTQSRMDIAYKPREIGDQETSDILTKLTMFVVDQNRFPWLESQVFADGLIQQRGYFDVRMDFDENINGDISIRSLDPLDVIPDPDAKSYDPKDWSDVTVSNWVPLDDIKTQYGLAAWRKVAKHIENSGDPDFGGDELGVERNKFADEGSYNSYYTDSAGQEHVRLLERQWYKLTNREFFYDLESGDLNPVPDGLTAKEKNKIAKDNEYEIVKRTVRRVRWTVSTKDVVLHDAWSPYEFFTVVPFFPYFRRGRTTGMVDNLIKTQEMLNK
;
A
#
# COMPACT_ATOMS: atom_id res chain seq x y z
N MET A 1 -16.98 11.76 -30.12
CA MET A 1 -16.70 10.68 -29.14
C MET A 1 -15.20 10.66 -28.94
N ALA A 2 -14.71 10.76 -27.70
CA ALA A 2 -13.28 10.68 -27.44
C ALA A 2 -12.73 9.35 -27.94
N THR A 3 -11.58 9.37 -28.61
CA THR A 3 -10.88 8.17 -29.06
C THR A 3 -10.48 7.32 -27.84
N LYS A 4 -10.29 6.00 -28.02
CA LYS A 4 -9.86 5.11 -26.92
C LYS A 4 -8.58 5.64 -26.23
N TYR A 5 -7.68 6.21 -27.02
CA TYR A 5 -6.44 6.81 -26.54
C TYR A 5 -6.68 8.05 -25.66
N GLU A 6 -7.56 8.96 -26.05
CA GLU A 6 -7.91 10.14 -25.24
C GLU A 6 -8.52 9.74 -23.89
N LYS A 7 -9.33 8.68 -23.85
CA LYS A 7 -9.89 8.17 -22.59
C LYS A 7 -8.84 7.56 -21.67
N GLU A 8 -7.91 6.79 -22.23
CA GLU A 8 -6.77 6.24 -21.47
C GLU A 8 -5.90 7.36 -20.91
N TYR A 9 -5.59 8.37 -21.72
CA TYR A 9 -4.81 9.53 -21.29
C TYR A 9 -5.50 10.34 -20.18
N GLN A 10 -6.80 10.61 -20.32
CA GLN A 10 -7.60 11.28 -19.29
C GLN A 10 -7.65 10.49 -17.98
N LEU A 11 -7.69 9.15 -18.06
CA LEU A 11 -7.67 8.30 -16.87
C LEU A 11 -6.31 8.36 -16.16
N ALA A 12 -5.20 8.28 -16.89
CA ALA A 12 -3.85 8.43 -16.32
C ALA A 12 -3.69 9.80 -15.63
N ARG A 13 -4.11 10.89 -16.30
CA ARG A 13 -4.07 12.23 -15.73
C ARG A 13 -4.95 12.37 -14.48
N ALA A 14 -6.17 11.86 -14.51
CA ALA A 14 -7.04 11.88 -13.33
C ALA A 14 -6.45 11.09 -12.14
N GLN A 15 -5.73 9.99 -12.42
CA GLN A 15 -5.03 9.22 -11.40
C GLN A 15 -3.83 10.00 -10.84
N TRP A 16 -3.05 10.64 -11.70
CA TRP A 16 -1.94 11.52 -11.30
C TRP A 16 -2.43 12.72 -10.46
N ASP A 17 -3.49 13.39 -10.90
CA ASP A 17 -4.06 14.53 -10.18
C ASP A 17 -4.58 14.13 -8.80
N ARG A 18 -5.21 12.95 -8.68
CA ARG A 18 -5.63 12.41 -7.38
C ARG A 18 -4.43 12.13 -6.49
N TYR A 19 -3.36 11.55 -7.03
CA TYR A 19 -2.11 11.30 -6.30
C TYR A 19 -1.51 12.61 -5.78
N THR A 20 -1.33 13.63 -6.64
CA THR A 20 -0.81 14.94 -6.25
C THR A 20 -1.70 15.63 -5.20
N THR A 21 -3.02 15.50 -5.34
CA THR A 21 -3.98 16.01 -4.37
C THR A 21 -3.84 15.30 -3.02
N ALA A 22 -3.67 13.98 -3.02
CA ALA A 22 -3.49 13.23 -1.77
C ALA A 22 -2.16 13.54 -1.06
N MET A 23 -1.10 13.76 -1.84
CA MET A 23 0.20 14.22 -1.35
C MET A 23 0.07 15.57 -0.63
N SER A 24 -0.42 16.58 -1.35
CA SER A 24 -0.57 17.96 -0.84
C SER A 24 -1.54 18.08 0.34
N ARG A 25 -2.61 17.27 0.39
CA ARG A 25 -3.64 17.33 1.45
C ARG A 25 -3.24 16.69 2.78
N GLY A 26 -2.03 16.14 2.90
CA GLY A 26 -1.50 15.74 4.20
C GLY A 26 -0.48 14.61 4.16
N HIS A 27 -0.36 13.85 3.07
CA HIS A 27 0.62 12.77 3.03
C HIS A 27 2.06 13.28 3.05
N THR A 28 2.35 14.45 2.44
CA THR A 28 3.67 15.09 2.56
C THR A 28 4.02 15.41 4.01
N ASN A 29 3.07 15.95 4.79
CA ASN A 29 3.29 16.23 6.22
C ASN A 29 3.55 14.95 7.02
N TYR A 30 2.83 13.87 6.67
CA TYR A 30 3.07 12.56 7.25
C TYR A 30 4.48 12.05 6.92
N GLN A 31 4.93 12.13 5.68
CA GLN A 31 6.28 11.70 5.28
C GLN A 31 7.38 12.47 6.01
N ILE A 32 7.22 13.79 6.19
CA ILE A 32 8.17 14.61 6.98
C ILE A 32 8.25 14.11 8.42
N GLN A 33 7.09 13.87 9.04
CA GLN A 33 7.06 13.38 10.43
C GLN A 33 7.61 11.96 10.54
N ALA A 34 7.29 11.07 9.60
CA ALA A 34 7.77 9.70 9.57
C ALA A 34 9.29 9.63 9.42
N LYS A 35 9.88 10.44 8.52
CA LYS A 35 11.34 10.57 8.40
C LYS A 35 11.97 11.07 9.69
N LYS A 36 11.41 12.13 10.29
CA LYS A 36 11.88 12.61 11.61
C LYS A 36 11.82 11.52 12.67
N ASN A 37 10.75 10.72 12.72
CA ASN A 37 10.64 9.63 13.69
C ASN A 37 11.72 8.56 13.46
N GLU A 38 12.02 8.25 12.22
CA GLU A 38 13.03 7.26 11.87
C GLU A 38 14.45 7.73 12.20
N ASP A 39 14.77 8.99 11.87
CA ASP A 39 16.02 9.65 12.26
C ASP A 39 16.21 9.63 13.79
N PHE A 40 15.14 9.89 14.54
CA PHE A 40 15.16 9.83 16.00
C PHE A 40 15.28 8.41 16.55
N TYR A 41 14.74 7.41 15.86
CA TYR A 41 14.85 6.01 16.26
C TYR A 41 16.26 5.45 16.04
N PHE A 42 16.82 5.62 14.83
CA PHE A 42 18.18 5.15 14.53
C PHE A 42 19.23 5.90 15.35
N GLY A 43 19.07 7.21 15.50
CA GLY A 43 20.07 8.06 16.11
C GLY A 43 21.39 8.08 15.32
N GLY A 44 22.51 8.36 15.97
CA GLY A 44 23.82 8.42 15.31
C GLY A 44 24.14 9.78 14.70
N GLY A 45 23.64 10.85 15.32
CA GLY A 45 23.76 12.23 14.88
C GLY A 45 22.49 12.76 14.24
N TYR A 46 21.60 11.91 13.72
CA TYR A 46 20.38 12.37 13.03
C TYR A 46 19.32 12.99 13.97
N GLN A 47 19.48 12.87 15.29
CA GLN A 47 18.61 13.54 16.27
C GLN A 47 18.91 15.03 16.45
N TRP A 48 20.06 15.47 15.96
CA TRP A 48 20.55 16.83 16.12
C TRP A 48 20.49 17.57 14.79
N ASP A 49 20.04 18.81 14.83
CA ASP A 49 20.17 19.72 13.68
C ASP A 49 21.65 19.93 13.36
N GLU A 50 22.00 19.81 12.08
CA GLU A 50 23.39 19.91 11.58
C GLU A 50 24.05 21.24 12.00
N ASP A 51 23.31 22.35 11.92
CA ASP A 51 23.77 23.68 12.32
C ASP A 51 24.12 23.75 13.81
N VAL A 52 23.35 23.05 14.65
CA VAL A 52 23.57 23.02 16.11
C VAL A 52 24.80 22.18 16.44
N LYS A 53 25.02 21.06 15.73
CA LYS A 53 26.26 20.27 15.86
C LYS A 53 27.48 21.13 15.55
N GLN A 54 27.46 21.82 14.41
CA GLN A 54 28.57 22.68 13.99
C GLN A 54 28.84 23.80 15.00
N ALA A 55 27.79 24.40 15.57
CA ALA A 55 27.93 25.43 16.59
C ALA A 55 28.54 24.88 17.90
N LEU A 56 28.14 23.69 18.34
CA LEU A 56 28.68 23.04 19.53
C LEU A 56 30.15 22.64 19.34
N GLU A 57 30.48 22.07 18.18
CA GLU A 57 31.85 21.72 17.79
C GLU A 57 32.75 22.97 17.71
N ALA A 58 32.24 24.10 17.19
CA ALA A 58 32.97 25.37 17.15
C ALA A 58 33.29 25.94 18.54
N ILE A 59 32.42 25.69 19.54
CA ILE A 59 32.64 26.07 20.95
C ILE A 59 33.51 25.03 21.68
N GLY A 60 33.87 23.92 21.02
CA GLY A 60 34.63 22.82 21.61
C GLY A 60 33.83 21.98 22.60
N LYS A 61 32.49 22.05 22.56
CA LYS A 61 31.60 21.22 23.38
C LYS A 61 31.17 20.01 22.53
N PRO A 62 31.39 18.77 22.98
CA PRO A 62 30.86 17.60 22.26
C PRO A 62 29.33 17.59 22.34
N TRP A 63 28.68 17.18 21.26
CA TRP A 63 27.26 16.84 21.26
C TRP A 63 27.10 15.39 21.74
N LEU A 64 26.21 15.17 22.69
CA LEU A 64 25.90 13.84 23.23
C LEU A 64 24.52 13.43 22.75
N GLU A 65 24.36 12.15 22.43
CA GLU A 65 23.10 11.60 21.98
C GLU A 65 22.76 10.34 22.79
N GLU A 66 22.04 10.53 23.89
CA GLU A 66 21.56 9.43 24.71
C GLU A 66 20.25 8.90 24.14
N ASN A 67 20.32 8.04 23.12
CA ASN A 67 19.14 7.51 22.45
C ASN A 67 18.33 6.57 23.37
N ILE A 68 17.33 7.12 24.07
CA ILE A 68 16.39 6.35 24.90
C ILE A 68 15.24 5.75 24.07
N ILE A 69 15.01 6.27 22.87
CA ILE A 69 13.94 5.82 21.97
C ILE A 69 14.22 4.40 21.51
N PHE A 70 15.44 4.13 21.02
CA PHE A 70 15.86 2.83 20.51
C PHE A 70 15.63 1.67 21.49
N PRO A 71 16.15 1.69 22.75
CA PRO A 71 15.92 0.59 23.68
C PRO A 71 14.45 0.47 24.10
N THR A 72 13.72 1.58 24.18
CA THR A 72 12.30 1.54 24.57
C THR A 72 11.43 0.89 23.49
N VAL A 73 11.60 1.27 22.22
CA VAL A 73 10.88 0.68 21.10
C VAL A 73 11.25 -0.80 20.94
N ASN A 74 12.54 -1.15 21.00
CA ASN A 74 12.98 -2.54 20.86
C ASN A 74 12.49 -3.44 22.00
N THR A 75 12.29 -2.89 23.20
CA THR A 75 11.66 -3.63 24.31
C THR A 75 10.22 -4.02 23.95
N VAL A 76 9.44 -3.09 23.38
CA VAL A 76 8.05 -3.36 22.95
C VAL A 76 8.01 -4.35 21.78
N LEU A 77 8.93 -4.23 20.82
CA LEU A 77 9.07 -5.22 19.73
C LEU A 77 9.42 -6.62 20.27
N GLY A 78 10.29 -6.69 21.28
CA GLY A 78 10.62 -7.93 21.97
C GLY A 78 9.41 -8.57 22.65
N TYR A 79 8.56 -7.77 23.30
CA TYR A 79 7.30 -8.25 23.89
C TYR A 79 6.35 -8.81 22.83
N GLN A 80 6.15 -8.11 21.71
CA GLN A 80 5.29 -8.60 20.61
C GLN A 80 5.77 -9.94 20.07
N THR A 81 7.10 -10.10 19.93
CA THR A 81 7.70 -11.36 19.45
C THR A 81 7.48 -12.52 20.42
N GLN A 82 7.44 -12.25 21.73
CA GLN A 82 7.16 -13.28 22.76
C GLN A 82 5.67 -13.61 22.85
N SER A 83 4.78 -12.65 22.60
CA SER A 83 3.34 -12.79 22.75
C SER A 83 2.60 -12.85 21.41
N ARG A 84 3.16 -13.58 20.43
CA ARG A 84 2.50 -13.75 19.12
C ARG A 84 1.15 -14.44 19.26
N MET A 85 0.21 -13.98 18.45
CA MET A 85 -1.15 -14.52 18.42
C MET A 85 -1.35 -15.35 17.16
N ASP A 86 -1.98 -16.51 17.32
CA ASP A 86 -2.40 -17.32 16.19
C ASP A 86 -3.77 -16.88 15.65
N ILE A 87 -3.95 -17.02 14.34
CA ILE A 87 -5.22 -16.73 13.67
C ILE A 87 -6.11 -17.98 13.75
N ALA A 88 -7.31 -17.83 14.32
CA ALA A 88 -8.30 -18.91 14.41
C ALA A 88 -9.68 -18.44 13.95
N TYR A 89 -10.36 -19.26 13.14
CA TYR A 89 -11.72 -19.01 12.71
C TYR A 89 -12.68 -19.66 13.70
N LYS A 90 -13.67 -18.89 14.17
CA LYS A 90 -14.68 -19.38 15.10
C LYS A 90 -15.98 -19.64 14.36
N PRO A 91 -16.62 -20.80 14.55
CA PRO A 91 -17.91 -21.10 13.95
C PRO A 91 -18.97 -20.14 14.50
N ARG A 92 -19.92 -19.73 13.66
CA ARG A 92 -21.06 -18.92 14.09
C ARG A 92 -22.29 -19.78 14.34
N GLU A 93 -22.45 -20.84 13.55
CA GLU A 93 -23.55 -21.80 13.66
C GLU A 93 -23.05 -23.20 14.03
N ILE A 94 -23.99 -24.06 14.48
CA ILE A 94 -23.67 -25.43 14.96
C ILE A 94 -23.09 -26.30 13.82
N GLY A 95 -23.40 -26.00 12.56
CA GLY A 95 -22.89 -26.72 11.38
C GLY A 95 -21.51 -26.26 10.89
N ASP A 96 -21.02 -25.11 11.35
CA ASP A 96 -19.83 -24.47 10.76
C ASP A 96 -18.50 -24.98 11.33
N GLN A 97 -18.54 -25.89 12.31
CA GLN A 97 -17.34 -26.33 13.02
C GLN A 97 -16.30 -26.91 12.05
N GLU A 98 -16.71 -27.81 11.16
CA GLU A 98 -15.80 -28.44 10.20
C GLU A 98 -15.19 -27.40 9.25
N THR A 99 -16.00 -26.48 8.72
CA THR A 99 -15.54 -25.38 7.86
C THR A 99 -14.55 -24.48 8.61
N SER A 100 -14.83 -24.14 9.86
CA SER A 100 -13.94 -23.30 10.68
C SER A 100 -12.60 -23.97 10.97
N ASP A 101 -12.59 -25.29 11.19
CA ASP A 101 -11.37 -26.07 11.41
C ASP A 101 -10.53 -26.15 10.13
N ILE A 102 -11.18 -26.32 8.97
CA ILE A 102 -10.52 -26.31 7.65
C ILE A 102 -9.90 -24.94 7.37
N LEU A 103 -10.65 -23.85 7.57
CA LEU A 103 -10.15 -22.48 7.35
C LEU A 103 -8.98 -22.13 8.27
N THR A 104 -9.02 -22.59 9.52
CA THR A 104 -7.93 -22.40 10.47
C THR A 104 -6.67 -23.14 9.99
N LYS A 105 -6.76 -24.41 9.60
CA LYS A 105 -5.62 -25.17 9.06
C LYS A 105 -5.07 -24.58 7.77
N LEU A 106 -5.94 -24.14 6.87
CA LEU A 106 -5.54 -23.48 5.63
C LEU A 106 -4.78 -22.18 5.92
N THR A 107 -5.27 -21.38 6.87
CA THR A 107 -4.63 -20.12 7.23
C THR A 107 -3.28 -20.36 7.92
N MET A 108 -3.17 -21.39 8.77
CA MET A 108 -1.87 -21.79 9.34
C MET A 108 -0.85 -22.13 8.25
N PHE A 109 -1.27 -22.86 7.21
CA PHE A 109 -0.41 -23.17 6.06
C PHE A 109 0.04 -21.90 5.32
N VAL A 110 -0.88 -20.98 5.04
CA VAL A 110 -0.58 -19.71 4.34
C VAL A 110 0.37 -18.83 5.16
N VAL A 111 0.15 -18.75 6.48
CA VAL A 111 0.99 -17.99 7.42
C VAL A 111 2.42 -18.53 7.45
N ASP A 112 2.58 -19.85 7.46
CA ASP A 112 3.89 -20.51 7.45
C ASP A 112 4.62 -20.31 6.10
N GLN A 113 3.92 -20.51 4.98
CA GLN A 113 4.46 -20.32 3.63
C GLN A 113 5.01 -18.90 3.43
N ASN A 114 4.29 -17.88 3.92
CA ASN A 114 4.70 -16.49 3.78
C ASN A 114 5.71 -16.02 4.84
N ARG A 115 6.10 -16.90 5.78
CA ARG A 115 6.91 -16.51 6.95
C ARG A 115 6.31 -15.30 7.66
N PHE A 116 4.98 -15.28 7.79
CA PHE A 116 4.21 -14.15 8.28
C PHE A 116 4.71 -13.57 9.61
N PRO A 117 5.21 -14.35 10.60
CA PRO A 117 5.74 -13.77 11.83
C PRO A 117 6.84 -12.71 11.61
N TRP A 118 7.66 -12.86 10.58
CA TRP A 118 8.72 -11.90 10.26
C TRP A 118 8.12 -10.61 9.67
N LEU A 119 7.18 -10.75 8.75
CA LEU A 119 6.44 -9.65 8.14
C LEU A 119 5.61 -8.89 9.17
N GLU A 120 4.97 -9.62 10.10
CA GLU A 120 4.19 -9.06 11.19
C GLU A 120 5.05 -8.16 12.08
N SER A 121 6.25 -8.61 12.47
CA SER A 121 7.16 -7.80 13.27
C SER A 121 7.69 -6.58 12.52
N GLN A 122 7.91 -6.69 11.21
CA GLN A 122 8.30 -5.56 10.38
C GLN A 122 7.18 -4.51 10.34
N VAL A 123 5.96 -4.90 9.97
CA VAL A 123 4.80 -3.99 9.89
C VAL A 123 4.46 -3.40 11.27
N PHE A 124 4.65 -4.16 12.33
CA PHE A 124 4.48 -3.67 13.70
C PHE A 124 5.54 -2.62 14.06
N ALA A 125 6.81 -2.84 13.70
CA ALA A 125 7.89 -1.86 13.88
C ALA A 125 7.64 -0.58 13.09
N ASP A 126 7.25 -0.71 11.81
CA ASP A 126 6.88 0.40 10.93
C ASP A 126 5.74 1.22 11.57
N GLY A 127 4.72 0.54 12.10
CA GLY A 127 3.65 1.18 12.85
C GLY A 127 4.15 1.99 14.05
N LEU A 128 5.01 1.41 14.89
CA LEU A 128 5.51 2.07 16.10
C LEU A 128 6.43 3.26 15.81
N ILE A 129 7.25 3.17 14.76
CA ILE A 129 8.24 4.19 14.38
C ILE A 129 7.59 5.24 13.47
N GLN A 130 7.09 4.82 12.30
CA GLN A 130 6.55 5.68 11.25
C GLN A 130 5.02 5.88 11.35
N GLN A 131 4.38 5.54 12.48
CA GLN A 131 2.94 5.68 12.76
C GLN A 131 1.99 4.75 12.00
N ARG A 132 2.44 4.15 10.91
CA ARG A 132 1.63 3.32 10.00
C ARG A 132 2.48 2.16 9.53
N GLY A 133 1.85 1.01 9.39
CA GLY A 133 2.40 -0.16 8.72
C GLY A 133 1.37 -0.74 7.76
N TYR A 134 1.80 -1.43 6.72
CA TYR A 134 0.89 -1.97 5.71
C TYR A 134 1.33 -3.36 5.25
N PHE A 135 0.35 -4.26 5.14
CA PHE A 135 0.48 -5.50 4.40
C PHE A 135 -0.15 -5.35 3.02
N ASP A 136 0.36 -6.10 2.05
CA ASP A 136 -0.28 -6.34 0.76
C ASP A 136 -0.52 -7.84 0.61
N VAL A 137 -1.80 -8.21 0.41
CA VAL A 137 -2.21 -9.61 0.28
C VAL A 137 -2.74 -9.83 -1.13
N ARG A 138 -2.04 -10.64 -1.92
CA ARG A 138 -2.39 -10.93 -3.31
C ARG A 138 -2.17 -12.40 -3.64
N MET A 139 -2.85 -12.89 -4.68
CA MET A 139 -2.48 -14.14 -5.34
C MET A 139 -1.23 -13.91 -6.19
N ASP A 140 -0.28 -14.82 -6.05
CA ASP A 140 0.94 -14.92 -6.82
C ASP A 140 0.90 -16.22 -7.63
N PHE A 141 1.30 -16.16 -8.90
CA PHE A 141 1.24 -17.28 -9.83
C PHE A 141 2.64 -17.70 -10.34
N ASP A 142 3.70 -17.12 -9.77
CA ASP A 142 5.07 -17.34 -10.26
C ASP A 142 5.57 -18.76 -9.95
N GLU A 143 5.34 -19.26 -8.74
CA GLU A 143 5.79 -20.61 -8.31
C GLU A 143 4.74 -21.69 -8.59
N ASN A 144 3.46 -21.37 -8.40
CA ASN A 144 2.34 -22.29 -8.54
C ASN A 144 1.33 -21.77 -9.56
N ILE A 145 1.08 -22.56 -10.60
CA ILE A 145 0.10 -22.20 -11.63
C ILE A 145 -1.33 -22.10 -11.09
N ASN A 146 -1.62 -22.80 -9.99
CA ASN A 146 -2.92 -22.73 -9.32
C ASN A 146 -3.04 -21.48 -8.42
N GLY A 147 -1.95 -20.75 -8.22
CA GLY A 147 -1.87 -19.55 -7.40
C GLY A 147 -1.61 -19.86 -5.94
N ASP A 148 -0.67 -19.12 -5.34
CA ASP A 148 -0.40 -19.10 -3.91
C ASP A 148 -0.73 -17.72 -3.35
N ILE A 149 -1.11 -17.64 -2.07
CA ILE A 149 -1.36 -16.35 -1.41
C ILE A 149 -0.01 -15.78 -0.99
N SER A 150 0.38 -14.63 -1.53
CA SER A 150 1.56 -13.86 -1.14
C SER A 150 1.16 -12.72 -0.22
N ILE A 151 1.82 -12.64 0.94
CA ILE A 151 1.73 -11.53 1.89
C ILE A 151 3.07 -10.79 1.86
N ARG A 152 3.04 -9.48 1.65
CA ARG A 152 4.24 -8.64 1.63
C ARG A 152 4.07 -7.45 2.55
N SER A 153 5.17 -6.97 3.14
CA SER A 153 5.23 -5.67 3.83
C SER A 153 5.44 -4.57 2.80
N LEU A 154 4.69 -3.47 2.91
CA LEU A 154 4.87 -2.28 2.08
C LEU A 154 5.51 -1.16 2.88
N ASP A 155 6.37 -0.36 2.24
CA ASP A 155 6.88 0.88 2.83
C ASP A 155 5.71 1.84 3.12
N PRO A 156 5.50 2.26 4.38
CA PRO A 156 4.43 3.18 4.75
C PRO A 156 4.47 4.53 4.03
N LEU A 157 5.63 4.98 3.57
CA LEU A 157 5.78 6.24 2.86
C LEU A 157 5.20 6.18 1.43
N ASP A 158 5.17 4.99 0.82
CA ASP A 158 4.69 4.72 -0.53
C ASP A 158 3.19 4.45 -0.60
N VAL A 159 2.59 4.05 0.51
CA VAL A 159 1.15 3.83 0.63
C VAL A 159 0.45 5.14 0.99
N ILE A 160 -0.43 5.58 0.11
CA ILE A 160 -1.20 6.82 0.24
C ILE A 160 -2.68 6.44 0.45
N PRO A 161 -3.15 6.43 1.71
CA PRO A 161 -4.56 6.20 2.01
C PRO A 161 -5.43 7.40 1.58
N ASP A 162 -6.74 7.19 1.46
CA ASP A 162 -7.71 8.24 1.14
C ASP A 162 -7.61 9.42 2.14
N PRO A 163 -7.31 10.65 1.66
CA PRO A 163 -7.22 11.83 2.52
C PRO A 163 -8.50 12.16 3.27
N ASP A 164 -9.65 11.70 2.79
CA ASP A 164 -10.97 11.97 3.37
C ASP A 164 -11.43 10.88 4.37
N ALA A 165 -10.68 9.77 4.47
CA ALA A 165 -11.02 8.66 5.34
C ALA A 165 -10.80 8.97 6.83
N LYS A 166 -11.71 8.43 7.67
CA LYS A 166 -11.66 8.54 9.14
C LYS A 166 -11.76 7.20 9.85
N SER A 167 -12.03 6.13 9.11
CA SER A 167 -12.16 4.78 9.64
C SER A 167 -10.81 4.08 9.64
N TYR A 168 -10.63 3.15 10.57
CA TYR A 168 -9.48 2.26 10.59
C TYR A 168 -9.56 1.26 9.43
N ASP A 169 -10.77 0.79 9.11
CA ASP A 169 -11.03 -0.23 8.11
C ASP A 169 -10.94 0.37 6.68
N PRO A 170 -10.08 -0.16 5.80
CA PRO A 170 -9.99 0.25 4.39
C PRO A 170 -11.30 0.12 3.61
N LYS A 171 -12.24 -0.71 4.09
CA LYS A 171 -13.57 -0.81 3.50
C LYS A 171 -14.28 0.54 3.42
N ASP A 172 -14.07 1.42 4.38
CA ASP A 172 -14.72 2.74 4.38
C ASP A 172 -13.96 3.79 3.58
N TRP A 173 -12.75 3.48 3.10
CA TRP A 173 -11.95 4.41 2.31
C TRP A 173 -12.48 4.43 0.88
N SER A 174 -12.32 5.56 0.18
CA SER A 174 -12.73 5.66 -1.23
C SER A 174 -11.70 5.01 -2.16
N ASP A 175 -10.42 5.18 -1.83
CA ASP A 175 -9.28 4.69 -2.61
C ASP A 175 -8.02 4.51 -1.75
N VAL A 176 -7.08 3.75 -2.30
CA VAL A 176 -5.70 3.64 -1.83
C VAL A 176 -4.78 3.66 -3.03
N THR A 177 -3.69 4.43 -2.94
CA THR A 177 -2.67 4.51 -4.00
C THR A 177 -1.33 4.07 -3.45
N VAL A 178 -0.66 3.15 -4.13
CA VAL A 178 0.72 2.75 -3.86
C VAL A 178 1.60 3.33 -4.97
N SER A 179 2.68 3.99 -4.58
CA SER A 179 3.61 4.65 -5.51
C SER A 179 4.98 3.98 -5.44
N ASN A 180 5.44 3.37 -6.53
CA ASN A 180 6.74 2.72 -6.59
C ASN A 180 7.60 3.26 -7.75
N TRP A 181 8.92 3.24 -7.59
CA TRP A 181 9.87 3.48 -8.68
C TRP A 181 10.23 2.16 -9.33
N VAL A 182 10.02 2.05 -10.64
CA VAL A 182 10.23 0.82 -11.40
C VAL A 182 11.12 1.11 -12.59
N PRO A 183 12.16 0.29 -12.86
CA PRO A 183 12.93 0.37 -14.08
C PRO A 183 12.04 0.27 -15.33
N LEU A 184 12.39 1.01 -16.37
CA LEU A 184 11.63 0.98 -17.62
C LEU A 184 11.61 -0.42 -18.25
N ASP A 185 12.68 -1.21 -18.10
CA ASP A 185 12.74 -2.59 -18.58
C ASP A 185 11.80 -3.55 -17.86
N ASP A 186 11.52 -3.33 -16.57
CA ASP A 186 10.58 -4.15 -15.81
C ASP A 186 9.14 -3.94 -16.31
N ILE A 187 8.80 -2.72 -16.73
CA ILE A 187 7.51 -2.41 -17.37
C ILE A 187 7.33 -3.25 -18.63
N LYS A 188 8.41 -3.45 -19.40
CA LYS A 188 8.37 -4.28 -20.62
C LYS A 188 8.11 -5.74 -20.30
N THR A 189 8.68 -6.25 -19.21
CA THR A 189 8.49 -7.64 -18.77
C THR A 189 7.08 -7.85 -18.21
N GLN A 190 6.60 -6.96 -17.35
CA GLN A 190 5.32 -7.10 -16.65
C GLN A 190 4.11 -6.75 -17.52
N TYR A 191 4.17 -5.65 -18.28
CA TYR A 191 3.03 -5.11 -19.05
C TYR A 191 3.19 -5.28 -20.58
N GLY A 192 4.33 -5.80 -21.02
CA GLY A 192 4.62 -6.09 -22.42
C GLY A 192 5.17 -4.92 -23.23
N LEU A 193 5.67 -5.24 -24.43
CA LEU A 193 6.39 -4.31 -25.30
C LEU A 193 5.54 -3.13 -25.77
N ALA A 194 4.22 -3.31 -25.96
CA ALA A 194 3.35 -2.25 -26.45
C ALA A 194 3.15 -1.14 -25.41
N ALA A 195 3.00 -1.51 -24.13
CA ALA A 195 2.89 -0.56 -23.03
C ALA A 195 4.22 0.17 -22.82
N TRP A 196 5.34 -0.56 -22.82
CA TRP A 196 6.67 0.00 -22.76
C TRP A 196 6.93 1.07 -23.84
N ARG A 197 6.61 0.77 -25.12
CA ARG A 197 6.78 1.74 -26.22
C ARG A 197 5.97 3.03 -26.01
N LYS A 198 4.77 2.93 -25.42
CA LYS A 198 3.95 4.13 -25.13
C LYS A 198 4.63 4.99 -24.06
N VAL A 199 5.15 4.36 -23.00
CA VAL A 199 5.86 5.05 -21.92
C VAL A 199 7.15 5.70 -22.45
N ALA A 200 7.99 4.93 -23.15
CA ALA A 200 9.23 5.42 -23.76
C ALA A 200 8.98 6.61 -24.69
N LYS A 201 7.96 6.52 -25.57
CA LYS A 201 7.59 7.62 -26.46
C LYS A 201 7.13 8.86 -25.71
N HIS A 202 6.44 8.72 -24.58
CA HIS A 202 6.08 9.87 -23.76
C HIS A 202 7.28 10.48 -23.05
N ILE A 203 8.23 9.67 -22.57
CA ILE A 203 9.50 10.17 -22.03
C ILE A 203 10.25 10.98 -23.11
N GLU A 204 10.42 10.44 -24.32
CA GLU A 204 11.11 11.09 -25.44
C GLU A 204 10.40 12.37 -25.93
N ASN A 205 9.07 12.32 -26.10
CA ASN A 205 8.30 13.44 -26.65
C ASN A 205 8.12 14.60 -25.67
N SER A 206 8.29 14.36 -24.37
CA SER A 206 8.05 15.39 -23.37
C SER A 206 9.08 16.52 -23.48
N GLY A 207 10.30 16.27 -23.98
CA GLY A 207 11.34 17.29 -24.25
C GLY A 207 11.76 18.14 -23.04
N ASP A 208 11.11 17.91 -21.92
CA ASP A 208 11.13 18.57 -20.64
C ASP A 208 11.17 17.36 -19.69
N PRO A 209 12.25 17.17 -18.91
CA PRO A 209 12.19 16.19 -17.84
C PRO A 209 10.94 16.54 -17.06
N ASP A 210 10.06 15.56 -16.93
CA ASP A 210 8.68 15.70 -16.50
C ASP A 210 8.58 16.04 -15.00
N PHE A 211 9.32 17.07 -14.57
CA PHE A 211 9.18 17.77 -13.31
C PHE A 211 7.83 18.46 -13.34
N GLY A 212 6.78 17.74 -12.91
CA GLY A 212 5.71 18.42 -12.18
C GLY A 212 6.39 19.38 -11.20
N GLY A 213 6.08 20.67 -11.29
CA GLY A 213 6.87 21.75 -10.69
C GLY A 213 6.87 21.83 -9.16
N ASP A 214 6.65 20.71 -8.46
CA ASP A 214 6.74 20.61 -7.01
C ASP A 214 7.48 19.32 -6.67
N GLU A 215 8.54 19.39 -5.85
CA GLU A 215 9.13 18.22 -5.17
C GLU A 215 8.06 17.60 -4.28
N LEU A 216 7.34 16.59 -4.78
CA LEU A 216 6.26 15.98 -4.02
C LEU A 216 6.81 14.87 -3.14
N GLY A 217 7.01 15.23 -1.87
CA GLY A 217 7.27 14.28 -0.80
C GLY A 217 8.71 14.28 -0.31
N VAL A 218 8.96 13.41 0.66
CA VAL A 218 10.27 13.25 1.28
C VAL A 218 11.01 12.09 0.65
N GLU A 219 12.33 12.24 0.48
CA GLU A 219 13.19 11.15 0.01
C GLU A 219 13.03 9.89 0.87
N ARG A 220 12.93 8.74 0.20
CA ARG A 220 12.82 7.42 0.83
C ARG A 220 14.16 6.93 1.31
N ASN A 221 14.13 6.05 2.30
CA ASN A 221 15.31 5.31 2.69
C ASN A 221 15.63 4.27 1.62
N LYS A 222 16.84 4.37 1.07
CA LYS A 222 17.40 3.46 0.07
C LYS A 222 18.88 3.28 0.41
N PHE A 223 19.46 2.17 -0.02
CA PHE A 223 20.88 1.90 0.20
C PHE A 223 21.81 2.86 -0.58
N ALA A 224 21.28 3.61 -1.55
CA ALA A 224 22.02 4.56 -2.36
C ALA A 224 21.68 6.00 -1.95
N ASP A 225 22.69 6.87 -1.86
CA ASP A 225 22.50 8.28 -1.52
C ASP A 225 22.05 9.10 -2.74
N GLU A 226 21.19 10.09 -2.47
CA GLU A 226 20.74 11.19 -3.33
C GLU A 226 19.53 10.98 -4.28
N GLY A 227 18.58 11.91 -4.16
CA GLY A 227 17.65 12.34 -5.20
C GLY A 227 16.17 12.16 -4.84
N SER A 228 15.46 13.29 -4.71
CA SER A 228 13.99 13.35 -4.77
C SER A 228 13.57 13.57 -6.22
N TYR A 229 12.91 12.58 -6.81
CA TYR A 229 12.45 12.63 -8.19
C TYR A 229 10.92 12.59 -8.24
N ASN A 230 10.32 13.14 -9.29
CA ASN A 230 8.87 13.29 -9.37
C ASN A 230 8.18 12.16 -10.15
N SER A 231 8.49 11.98 -11.43
CA SER A 231 7.86 10.98 -12.30
C SER A 231 8.84 10.08 -13.04
N TYR A 232 10.07 10.56 -13.26
CA TYR A 232 11.12 9.89 -14.02
C TYR A 232 12.50 10.29 -13.51
N TYR A 233 13.45 9.36 -13.50
CA TYR A 233 14.87 9.67 -13.34
C TYR A 233 15.75 8.65 -14.06
N THR A 234 16.97 9.06 -14.40
CA THR A 234 18.02 8.16 -14.89
C THR A 234 19.08 8.02 -13.81
N ASP A 235 19.45 6.80 -13.45
CA ASP A 235 20.46 6.55 -12.44
C ASP A 235 21.88 6.86 -12.96
N SER A 236 22.88 6.78 -12.07
CA SER A 236 24.29 7.00 -12.42
C SER A 236 24.86 5.97 -13.41
N ALA A 237 24.21 4.81 -13.56
CA ALA A 237 24.56 3.75 -14.51
C ALA A 237 23.85 3.90 -15.87
N GLY A 238 22.97 4.89 -16.02
CA GLY A 238 22.19 5.13 -17.23
C GLY A 238 20.87 4.35 -17.31
N GLN A 239 20.44 3.69 -16.23
CA GLN A 239 19.17 2.99 -16.14
C GLN A 239 18.02 3.97 -15.89
N GLU A 240 16.98 3.86 -16.70
CA GLU A 240 15.81 4.73 -16.66
C GLU A 240 14.74 4.17 -15.71
N HIS A 241 14.28 4.99 -14.76
CA HIS A 241 13.25 4.64 -13.78
C HIS A 241 12.02 5.53 -13.96
N VAL A 242 10.84 4.93 -13.85
CA VAL A 242 9.54 5.60 -13.97
C VAL A 242 8.73 5.38 -12.70
N ARG A 243 7.99 6.40 -12.29
CA ARG A 243 7.05 6.29 -11.18
C ARG A 243 5.77 5.59 -11.62
N LEU A 244 5.50 4.49 -10.96
CA LEU A 244 4.32 3.68 -11.16
C LEU A 244 3.31 3.99 -10.05
N LEU A 245 2.12 4.44 -10.43
CA LEU A 245 0.99 4.60 -9.52
C LEU A 245 0.06 3.41 -9.67
N GLU A 246 -0.03 2.62 -8.62
CA GLU A 246 -1.04 1.59 -8.47
C GLU A 246 -2.18 2.13 -7.61
N ARG A 247 -3.39 2.24 -8.16
CA ARG A 247 -4.56 2.72 -7.42
C ARG A 247 -5.67 1.68 -7.43
N GLN A 248 -6.16 1.39 -6.22
CA GLN A 248 -7.39 0.62 -6.02
C GLN A 248 -8.45 1.58 -5.49
N TRP A 249 -9.60 1.65 -6.16
CA TRP A 249 -10.65 2.60 -5.80
C TRP A 249 -12.03 1.99 -5.99
N TYR A 250 -12.96 2.38 -5.14
CA TYR A 250 -14.31 1.86 -5.21
C TYR A 250 -15.14 2.55 -6.29
N LYS A 251 -15.80 1.76 -7.12
CA LYS A 251 -16.77 2.22 -8.12
C LYS A 251 -18.09 1.50 -7.93
N LEU A 252 -19.18 2.27 -7.94
CA LEU A 252 -20.53 1.70 -7.94
C LEU A 252 -20.81 1.05 -9.30
N THR A 253 -21.25 -0.20 -9.27
CA THR A 253 -21.62 -0.95 -10.47
C THR A 253 -22.85 -1.80 -10.20
N ASN A 254 -23.67 -1.99 -11.23
CA ASN A 254 -24.76 -2.94 -11.17
C ASN A 254 -24.19 -4.33 -11.48
N ARG A 255 -24.30 -5.25 -10.52
CA ARG A 255 -23.83 -6.63 -10.65
C ARG A 255 -24.98 -7.59 -10.40
N GLU A 256 -24.94 -8.72 -11.09
CA GLU A 256 -25.83 -9.86 -10.88
C GLU A 256 -25.26 -10.74 -9.76
N PHE A 257 -26.12 -11.24 -8.89
CA PHE A 257 -25.81 -12.15 -7.80
C PHE A 257 -26.66 -13.41 -7.95
N PHE A 258 -26.08 -14.56 -7.65
CA PHE A 258 -26.81 -15.78 -7.35
C PHE A 258 -27.30 -15.71 -5.91
N TYR A 259 -28.61 -15.74 -5.74
CA TYR A 259 -29.29 -15.78 -4.46
C TYR A 259 -29.70 -17.22 -4.18
N ASP A 260 -29.17 -17.78 -3.10
CA ASP A 260 -29.56 -19.09 -2.64
C ASP A 260 -30.82 -18.98 -1.75
N LEU A 261 -31.88 -19.68 -2.13
CA LEU A 261 -33.17 -19.66 -1.46
C LEU A 261 -33.14 -20.41 -0.12
N GLU A 262 -32.26 -21.39 0.06
CA GLU A 262 -32.17 -22.19 1.28
C GLU A 262 -31.32 -21.51 2.36
N SER A 263 -30.12 -21.03 1.98
CA SER A 263 -29.20 -20.36 2.90
C SER A 263 -29.47 -18.86 3.06
N GLY A 264 -30.10 -18.22 2.07
CA GLY A 264 -30.25 -16.77 1.99
C GLY A 264 -28.97 -16.04 1.57
N ASP A 265 -27.92 -16.77 1.17
CA ASP A 265 -26.64 -16.19 0.80
C ASP A 265 -26.65 -15.57 -0.61
N LEU A 266 -25.85 -14.53 -0.77
CA LEU A 266 -25.70 -13.79 -2.02
C LEU A 266 -24.28 -13.93 -2.54
N ASN A 267 -24.12 -14.75 -3.58
CA ASN A 267 -22.84 -14.96 -4.22
C ASN A 267 -22.74 -14.14 -5.52
N PRO A 268 -21.70 -13.32 -5.69
CA PRO A 268 -21.57 -12.53 -6.91
C PRO A 268 -21.37 -13.44 -8.14
N VAL A 269 -22.07 -13.15 -9.23
CA VAL A 269 -21.85 -13.89 -10.48
C VAL A 269 -20.44 -13.62 -11.00
N PRO A 270 -19.63 -14.65 -11.31
CA PRO A 270 -18.30 -14.49 -11.89
C PRO A 270 -18.33 -13.67 -13.18
N ASP A 271 -17.30 -12.86 -13.37
CA ASP A 271 -17.16 -12.05 -14.58
C ASP A 271 -16.86 -12.94 -15.80
N GLY A 272 -17.38 -12.59 -16.97
CA GLY A 272 -17.11 -13.29 -18.22
C GLY A 272 -18.06 -14.45 -18.58
N LEU A 273 -18.93 -14.88 -17.65
CA LEU A 273 -19.95 -15.89 -17.94
C LEU A 273 -20.99 -15.38 -18.95
N THR A 274 -21.34 -16.22 -19.91
CA THR A 274 -22.44 -15.96 -20.84
C THR A 274 -23.80 -16.11 -20.14
N ALA A 275 -24.83 -15.44 -20.66
CA ALA A 275 -26.19 -15.54 -20.11
C ALA A 275 -26.71 -16.99 -20.03
N LYS A 276 -26.29 -17.86 -20.96
CA LYS A 276 -26.66 -19.28 -20.97
C LYS A 276 -26.02 -20.03 -19.79
N GLU A 277 -24.75 -19.80 -19.52
CA GLU A 277 -24.03 -20.44 -18.41
C GLU A 277 -24.57 -19.97 -17.07
N LYS A 278 -24.83 -18.66 -16.92
CA LYS A 278 -25.44 -18.10 -15.72
C LYS A 278 -26.78 -18.76 -15.39
N ASN A 279 -27.67 -18.84 -16.39
CA ASN A 279 -28.99 -19.45 -16.20
C ASN A 279 -28.91 -20.96 -15.95
N LYS A 280 -27.90 -21.64 -16.51
CA LYS A 280 -27.66 -23.06 -16.25
C LYS A 280 -27.23 -23.29 -14.81
N ILE A 281 -26.22 -22.54 -14.33
CA ILE A 281 -25.72 -22.62 -12.95
C ILE A 281 -26.84 -22.27 -11.95
N ALA A 282 -27.63 -21.23 -12.26
CA ALA A 282 -28.76 -20.84 -11.44
C ALA A 282 -29.81 -21.96 -11.36
N LYS A 283 -30.12 -22.62 -12.48
CA LYS A 283 -31.09 -23.71 -12.50
C LYS A 283 -30.58 -24.99 -11.82
N ASP A 284 -29.31 -25.32 -12.02
CA ASP A 284 -28.70 -26.55 -11.50
C ASP A 284 -28.56 -26.51 -9.97
N ASN A 285 -28.38 -25.32 -9.38
CA ASN A 285 -28.26 -25.13 -7.92
C ASN A 285 -29.50 -24.45 -7.29
N GLU A 286 -30.61 -24.31 -8.02
CA GLU A 286 -31.84 -23.66 -7.55
C GLU A 286 -31.66 -22.20 -7.05
N TYR A 287 -30.72 -21.45 -7.63
CA TYR A 287 -30.47 -20.05 -7.32
C TYR A 287 -31.34 -19.08 -8.14
N GLU A 288 -31.74 -17.96 -7.53
CA GLU A 288 -32.33 -16.83 -8.24
C GLU A 288 -31.27 -15.80 -8.64
N ILE A 289 -31.41 -15.18 -9.82
CA ILE A 289 -30.48 -14.14 -10.27
C ILE A 289 -31.05 -12.76 -9.89
N VAL A 290 -30.39 -12.08 -8.95
CA VAL A 290 -30.79 -10.75 -8.47
C VAL A 290 -29.79 -9.70 -8.93
N LYS A 291 -30.28 -8.55 -9.40
CA LYS A 291 -29.43 -7.39 -9.75
C LYS A 291 -29.34 -6.44 -8.57
N ARG A 292 -28.13 -6.13 -8.13
CA ARG A 292 -27.89 -5.14 -7.07
C ARG A 292 -26.80 -4.15 -7.49
N THR A 293 -27.01 -2.89 -7.12
CA THR A 293 -25.94 -1.89 -7.18
C THR A 293 -25.00 -2.15 -6.01
N VAL A 294 -23.76 -2.50 -6.31
CA VAL A 294 -22.73 -2.80 -5.31
C VAL A 294 -21.49 -1.96 -5.56
N ARG A 295 -20.74 -1.72 -4.50
CA ARG A 295 -19.46 -1.04 -4.56
C ARG A 295 -18.38 -2.08 -4.81
N ARG A 296 -17.63 -1.94 -5.91
CA ARG A 296 -16.59 -2.88 -6.32
C ARG A 296 -15.26 -2.14 -6.53
N VAL A 297 -14.15 -2.79 -6.19
CA VAL A 297 -12.81 -2.25 -6.41
C VAL A 297 -12.47 -2.29 -7.91
N ARG A 298 -12.11 -1.13 -8.45
CA ARG A 298 -11.44 -0.98 -9.75
C ARG A 298 -9.95 -0.85 -9.48
N TRP A 299 -9.14 -1.58 -10.24
CA TRP A 299 -7.69 -1.59 -10.13
C TRP A 299 -7.10 -0.94 -11.38
N THR A 300 -6.42 0.17 -11.18
CA THR A 300 -5.81 0.96 -12.26
C THR A 300 -4.33 1.19 -11.95
N VAL A 301 -3.45 0.78 -12.86
CA VAL A 301 -2.01 1.03 -12.80
C VAL A 301 -1.62 1.95 -13.95
N SER A 302 -0.96 3.04 -13.63
CA SER A 302 -0.57 4.06 -14.60
C SER A 302 0.76 4.73 -14.23
N THR A 303 1.46 5.21 -15.24
CA THR A 303 2.41 6.31 -15.09
C THR A 303 1.63 7.64 -15.11
N LYS A 304 2.32 8.79 -15.19
CA LYS A 304 1.66 10.10 -15.29
C LYS A 304 0.69 10.21 -16.47
N ASP A 305 1.08 9.68 -17.63
CA ASP A 305 0.38 9.88 -18.90
C ASP A 305 -0.11 8.58 -19.55
N VAL A 306 0.37 7.42 -19.10
CA VAL A 306 0.06 6.12 -19.71
C VAL A 306 -0.58 5.19 -18.70
N VAL A 307 -1.77 4.68 -19.02
CA VAL A 307 -2.39 3.57 -18.30
C VAL A 307 -1.74 2.26 -18.78
N LEU A 308 -1.19 1.51 -17.83
CA LEU A 308 -0.60 0.18 -18.07
C LEU A 308 -1.63 -0.92 -17.86
N HIS A 309 -2.47 -0.78 -16.83
CA HIS A 309 -3.50 -1.75 -16.48
C HIS A 309 -4.76 -1.02 -15.98
N ASP A 310 -5.94 -1.42 -16.46
CA ASP A 310 -7.21 -0.93 -15.93
C ASP A 310 -8.27 -2.04 -16.02
N ALA A 311 -8.47 -2.73 -14.90
CA ALA A 311 -9.39 -3.86 -14.80
C ALA A 311 -10.18 -3.84 -13.49
N TRP A 312 -11.24 -4.63 -13.43
CA TRP A 312 -11.93 -4.84 -12.18
C TRP A 312 -11.06 -5.72 -11.30
N SER A 313 -10.94 -5.37 -10.02
CA SER A 313 -10.17 -6.19 -9.09
C SER A 313 -10.81 -7.58 -8.98
N PRO A 314 -9.99 -8.65 -8.95
CA PRO A 314 -10.46 -9.97 -8.55
C PRO A 314 -10.81 -10.01 -7.05
N TYR A 315 -10.24 -9.11 -6.25
CA TYR A 315 -10.51 -8.97 -4.82
C TYR A 315 -11.76 -8.14 -4.54
N GLU A 316 -12.51 -8.53 -3.52
CA GLU A 316 -13.68 -7.79 -3.06
C GLU A 316 -13.34 -6.51 -2.29
N PHE A 317 -12.20 -6.54 -1.60
CA PHE A 317 -11.66 -5.47 -0.79
C PHE A 317 -10.31 -4.99 -1.35
N PHE A 318 -9.78 -3.92 -0.78
CA PHE A 318 -8.42 -3.49 -1.09
C PHE A 318 -7.41 -4.55 -0.63
N THR A 319 -6.36 -4.76 -1.42
CA THR A 319 -5.29 -5.71 -1.06
C THR A 319 -4.41 -5.18 0.07
N VAL A 320 -4.39 -3.85 0.24
CA VAL A 320 -3.64 -3.16 1.28
C VAL A 320 -4.37 -3.25 2.61
N VAL A 321 -3.75 -3.87 3.61
CA VAL A 321 -4.26 -4.02 4.97
C VAL A 321 -3.43 -3.17 5.93
N PRO A 322 -3.99 -2.11 6.55
CA PRO A 322 -3.25 -1.22 7.42
C PRO A 322 -3.11 -1.74 8.84
N PHE A 323 -1.99 -1.37 9.45
CA PHE A 323 -1.74 -1.42 10.87
C PHE A 323 -1.46 -0.01 11.39
N PHE A 324 -2.27 0.46 12.35
CA PHE A 324 -2.05 1.72 13.04
C PHE A 324 -2.00 1.48 14.55
N PRO A 325 -0.87 1.68 15.25
CA PRO A 325 -0.79 1.37 16.67
C PRO A 325 -1.68 2.27 17.51
N TYR A 326 -1.70 3.58 17.21
CA TYR A 326 -2.64 4.53 17.79
C TYR A 326 -3.42 5.21 16.68
N PHE A 327 -4.74 4.95 16.66
CA PHE A 327 -5.63 5.51 15.66
C PHE A 327 -6.84 6.21 16.28
N ARG A 328 -7.11 7.44 15.87
CA ARG A 328 -8.33 8.17 16.27
C ARG A 328 -8.85 9.03 15.13
N ARG A 329 -9.94 8.60 14.50
CA ARG A 329 -10.70 9.36 13.48
C ARG A 329 -9.82 9.92 12.35
N GLY A 330 -8.99 9.07 11.76
CA GLY A 330 -8.06 9.43 10.66
C GLY A 330 -6.71 9.98 11.12
N ARG A 331 -6.48 10.16 12.44
CA ARG A 331 -5.17 10.51 12.97
C ARG A 331 -4.42 9.25 13.40
N THR A 332 -3.20 9.12 12.92
CA THR A 332 -2.23 8.08 13.29
C THR A 332 -1.16 8.68 14.18
N THR A 333 -0.65 7.90 15.12
CA THR A 333 0.49 8.28 15.97
C THR A 333 1.26 7.00 16.29
N GLY A 334 2.58 7.09 16.34
CA GLY A 334 3.50 6.05 16.75
C GLY A 334 3.97 6.23 18.19
N MET A 335 4.79 5.32 18.65
CA MET A 335 5.43 5.41 19.97
C MET A 335 6.51 6.50 19.98
N VAL A 336 7.24 6.63 18.87
CA VAL A 336 8.35 7.58 18.73
C VAL A 336 7.88 9.03 18.81
N ASP A 337 6.72 9.38 18.22
CA ASP A 337 6.20 10.76 18.22
C ASP A 337 6.11 11.36 19.63
N ASN A 338 5.74 10.55 20.62
CA ASN A 338 5.58 11.00 22.01
C ASN A 338 6.93 11.15 22.73
N LEU A 339 7.99 10.49 22.26
CA LEU A 339 9.31 10.48 22.87
C LEU A 339 10.24 11.55 22.28
N ILE A 340 9.98 12.05 21.06
CA ILE A 340 10.83 13.05 20.39
C ILE A 340 11.12 14.26 21.28
N LYS A 341 10.09 14.86 21.90
CA LYS A 341 10.28 16.05 22.75
C LYS A 341 11.14 15.76 23.98
N THR A 342 10.97 14.59 24.57
CA THR A 342 11.79 14.15 25.71
C THR A 342 13.23 13.95 25.27
N GLN A 343 13.46 13.35 24.09
CA GLN A 343 14.78 13.18 23.49
C GLN A 343 15.46 14.53 23.21
N GLU A 344 14.73 15.48 22.60
CA GLU A 344 15.23 16.85 22.35
C GLU A 344 15.59 17.59 23.65
N MET A 345 14.92 17.29 24.77
CA MET A 345 15.27 17.85 26.08
C MET A 345 16.52 17.20 26.69
N LEU A 346 16.72 15.90 26.49
CA LEU A 346 17.90 15.18 26.97
C LEU A 346 19.16 15.57 26.20
N ASN A 347 19.00 15.88 24.91
CA ASN A 347 20.09 16.29 24.04
C ASN A 347 20.63 17.69 24.44
N LYS A 348 19.80 18.62 24.91
CA LYS A 348 20.19 19.99 25.31
C LYS A 348 20.98 20.03 26.62
#